data_AF-A0AAU6QYL0-F1
#
_entry.id   AF-A0AAU6QYL0-F1
#
_cell.length_a   1.000
_cell.length_b   1.000
_cell.length_c   1.000
_cell.angle_alpha   90.00
_cell.angle_beta   90.00
_cell.angle_gamma   90.00
#
_symmetry.space_group_name_H-M   'P 1'
#
loop_
_entity.id
_entity.type
_entity.pdbx_description
1 polymer ?
#
loop_
_entity_poly.entity_id
_entity_poly.type
_entity_poly.pdbx_seq_one_letter_code
_entity_poly.pdbx_strand_id
1 'polypeptide(L)'
;MNGNEHLRREFYMNTASYCRVMGVVSAVTFGLYRVEGGGTVGMLSVRWENLGNEVVPQLHAYYDSWSVLASFSDVLARMSEVAGAPCSPDALCQILLDCGFVNRAERGLADGIQLSLQEDPVQGKAA
;
A
#
# COMPACT_ATOMS: atom_id res chain seq x y z
N MET A 1 -14.30 16.42 10.86
CA MET A 1 -12.95 16.11 10.38
C MET A 1 -12.19 17.43 10.32
N ASN A 2 -11.04 17.52 11.02
CA ASN A 2 -10.23 18.74 11.01
C ASN A 2 -9.62 18.90 9.61
N GLY A 3 -9.75 20.07 9.00
CA GLY A 3 -9.40 20.32 7.60
C GLY A 3 -7.92 20.28 7.23
N ASN A 4 -7.03 19.82 8.11
CA ASN A 4 -5.58 19.79 7.92
C ASN A 4 -4.97 18.37 7.95
N GLU A 5 -5.78 17.32 8.02
CA GLU A 5 -5.24 15.96 8.07
C GLU A 5 -4.83 15.50 6.66
N HIS A 6 -3.52 15.52 6.39
CA HIS A 6 -2.96 14.96 5.15
C HIS A 6 -3.05 13.43 5.20
N LEU A 7 -3.87 12.88 4.32
CA LEU A 7 -3.98 11.44 4.11
C LEU A 7 -3.20 11.03 2.86
N ARG A 8 -2.52 9.90 2.95
CA ARG A 8 -1.80 9.29 1.82
C ARG A 8 -2.39 7.92 1.51
N ARG A 9 -2.47 7.64 0.21
CA ARG A 9 -2.74 6.31 -0.34
C ARG A 9 -1.44 5.52 -0.37
N GLU A 10 -1.36 4.45 0.40
CA GLU A 10 -0.18 3.59 0.42
C GLU A 10 -0.56 2.12 0.24
N PHE A 11 0.37 1.33 -0.29
CA PHE A 11 0.23 -0.12 -0.39
C PHE A 11 1.54 -0.84 -0.07
N TYR A 12 1.44 -2.14 0.18
CA TYR A 12 2.59 -3.04 0.30
C TYR A 12 2.19 -4.48 -0.02
N MET A 13 3.17 -5.26 -0.50
CA MET A 13 3.05 -6.72 -0.57
C MET A 13 3.23 -7.31 0.83
N ASN A 14 2.32 -8.19 1.23
CA ASN A 14 2.41 -8.87 2.51
C ASN A 14 3.52 -9.92 2.47
N THR A 15 4.09 -10.22 3.64
CA THR A 15 5.21 -11.15 3.76
C THR A 15 4.76 -12.61 3.54
N ALA A 16 5.71 -13.48 3.20
CA ALA A 16 5.45 -14.92 3.12
C ALA A 16 4.87 -15.50 4.42
N SER A 17 5.30 -14.99 5.58
CA SER A 17 4.75 -15.38 6.88
C SER A 17 3.28 -15.01 7.02
N TYR A 18 2.88 -13.82 6.58
CA TYR A 18 1.47 -13.42 6.54
C TYR A 18 0.68 -14.33 5.61
N CYS A 19 1.15 -14.55 4.38
CA CYS A 19 0.46 -15.38 3.39
C CYS A 19 0.23 -16.80 3.91
N ARG A 20 1.24 -17.40 4.56
CA ARG A 20 1.13 -18.72 5.20
C ARG A 20 0.07 -18.75 6.32
N VAL A 21 0.06 -17.74 7.19
CA VAL A 21 -0.91 -17.67 8.31
C VAL A 21 -2.33 -17.51 7.78
N MET A 22 -2.52 -16.71 6.73
CA MET A 22 -3.82 -16.47 6.13
C MET A 22 -4.26 -17.58 5.14
N GLY A 23 -3.39 -18.54 4.82
CA GLY A 23 -3.68 -19.61 3.88
C GLY A 23 -3.82 -19.15 2.43
N VAL A 24 -3.11 -18.09 2.04
CA VAL A 24 -3.20 -17.48 0.71
C VAL A 24 -1.87 -17.55 -0.03
N VAL A 25 -1.90 -17.52 -1.36
CA VAL A 25 -0.70 -17.57 -2.22
C VAL A 25 0.07 -16.26 -2.15
N SER A 26 -0.65 -15.14 -2.21
CA SER A 26 -0.09 -13.79 -2.11
C SER A 26 -1.15 -12.83 -1.58
N ALA A 27 -0.72 -11.67 -1.09
CA ALA A 27 -1.63 -10.61 -0.69
C ALA A 27 -1.00 -9.23 -0.85
N VAL A 28 -1.78 -8.27 -1.33
CA VAL A 28 -1.43 -6.86 -1.38
C VAL A 28 -2.38 -6.12 -0.45
N THR A 29 -1.83 -5.37 0.50
CA THR A 29 -2.62 -4.53 1.42
C THR A 29 -2.44 -3.07 1.02
N PHE A 30 -3.54 -2.33 0.96
CA PHE A 30 -3.56 -0.92 0.58
C PHE A 30 -4.62 -0.17 1.37
N GLY A 31 -4.44 1.14 1.53
CA GLY A 31 -5.32 1.93 2.37
C GLY A 31 -4.92 3.39 2.49
N LEU A 32 -5.60 4.07 3.40
CA LEU A 32 -5.31 5.46 3.76
C LEU A 32 -4.52 5.52 5.06
N TYR A 33 -3.43 6.26 5.03
CA TYR A 33 -2.53 6.47 6.16
C TYR A 33 -2.47 7.95 6.51
N ARG A 34 -2.36 8.24 7.80
CA ARG A 34 -2.14 9.60 8.30
C ARG A 34 -0.67 9.96 8.12
N VAL A 35 -0.40 11.04 7.39
CA VAL A 35 0.97 11.53 7.18
C VAL A 35 1.55 12.07 8.50
N GLU A 36 0.74 12.79 9.26
CA GLU A 36 1.10 13.38 10.54
C GLU A 36 0.61 12.50 11.69
N GLY A 37 1.49 12.15 12.64
CA GLY A 37 1.13 11.34 13.82
C GLY A 37 1.08 9.82 13.59
N GLY A 38 1.15 9.37 12.34
CA GLY A 38 1.15 7.97 11.97
C GLY A 38 -0.20 7.27 12.18
N GLY A 39 -0.28 6.01 11.74
CA GLY A 39 -1.47 5.18 11.85
C GLY A 39 -2.32 5.14 10.60
N THR A 40 -3.32 4.26 10.67
CA THR A 40 -4.16 3.87 9.53
C THR A 40 -5.57 4.42 9.71
N VAL A 41 -6.15 4.98 8.64
CA VAL A 41 -7.56 5.40 8.61
C VAL A 41 -8.47 4.22 8.26
N GLY A 42 -8.04 3.40 7.29
CA GLY A 42 -8.65 2.12 6.96
C GLY A 42 -7.78 1.36 5.95
N MET A 43 -7.84 0.04 6.02
CA MET A 43 -7.05 -0.87 5.18
C MET A 43 -7.94 -1.93 4.54
N LEU A 44 -7.54 -2.30 3.34
CA LEU A 44 -8.13 -3.34 2.51
C LEU A 44 -7.00 -4.24 2.04
N SER A 45 -7.33 -5.48 1.69
CA SER A 45 -6.37 -6.39 1.08
C SER A 45 -6.99 -7.05 -0.14
N VAL A 46 -6.24 -7.21 -1.22
CA VAL A 46 -6.55 -8.25 -2.21
C VAL A 46 -5.69 -9.46 -1.88
N ARG A 47 -6.32 -10.62 -1.77
CA ARG A 47 -5.67 -11.90 -1.46
C ARG A 47 -5.86 -12.85 -2.62
N TRP A 48 -4.79 -13.53 -2.99
CA TRP A 48 -4.80 -14.56 -4.03
C TRP A 48 -5.00 -15.91 -3.35
N GLU A 49 -6.18 -16.47 -3.51
CA GLU A 49 -6.61 -17.69 -2.85
C GLU A 49 -6.75 -18.83 -3.87
N ASN A 50 -6.47 -20.06 -3.44
CA ASN A 50 -6.77 -21.24 -4.26
C ASN A 50 -8.27 -21.52 -4.20
N LEU A 51 -8.96 -21.31 -5.31
CA LEU A 51 -10.36 -21.69 -5.49
C LEU A 51 -10.41 -22.89 -6.45
N GLY A 52 -10.34 -24.09 -5.89
CA GLY A 52 -10.24 -25.32 -6.68
C GLY A 52 -8.88 -25.44 -7.37
N ASN A 53 -8.89 -25.37 -8.71
CA ASN A 53 -7.69 -25.46 -9.55
C ASN A 53 -7.17 -24.07 -10.02
N GLU A 54 -7.77 -22.99 -9.55
CA GLU A 54 -7.42 -21.63 -9.97
C GLU A 54 -6.97 -20.76 -8.78
N VAL A 55 -6.04 -19.85 -9.04
CA VAL A 55 -5.63 -18.81 -8.09
C VAL A 55 -6.38 -17.54 -8.43
N VAL A 56 -7.27 -17.11 -7.54
CA VAL A 56 -8.19 -15.99 -7.80
C VAL A 56 -7.96 -14.84 -6.82
N PRO A 57 -7.99 -13.58 -7.28
CA PRO A 57 -7.94 -12.42 -6.41
C PRO A 57 -9.29 -12.20 -5.72
N GLN A 58 -9.27 -12.05 -4.39
CA GLN A 58 -10.43 -11.71 -3.56
C GLN A 58 -10.16 -10.41 -2.81
N LEU A 59 -11.10 -9.46 -2.90
CA LEU A 59 -11.08 -8.25 -2.08
C LEU A 59 -11.57 -8.54 -0.66
N HIS A 60 -10.74 -8.22 0.32
CA HIS A 60 -11.02 -8.27 1.75
C HIS A 60 -11.07 -6.85 2.31
N ALA A 61 -12.20 -6.51 2.93
CA ALA A 61 -12.41 -5.25 3.64
C ALA A 61 -12.87 -5.52 5.08
N TYR A 62 -12.30 -4.83 6.05
CA TYR A 62 -12.81 -4.84 7.42
C TYR A 62 -14.07 -3.97 7.55
N TYR A 63 -14.89 -4.24 8.57
CA TYR A 63 -16.20 -3.59 8.76
C TYR A 63 -16.12 -2.06 8.89
N ASP A 64 -14.97 -1.53 9.27
CA ASP A 64 -14.67 -0.11 9.43
C ASP A 64 -14.04 0.53 8.18
N SER A 65 -13.66 -0.26 7.17
CA SER A 65 -13.00 0.21 5.95
C SER A 65 -13.97 0.56 4.81
N TRP A 66 -15.29 0.46 4.99
CA TRP A 66 -16.27 0.72 3.91
C TRP A 66 -16.15 2.12 3.30
N SER A 67 -15.97 3.15 4.14
CA SER A 67 -15.80 4.53 3.67
C SER A 67 -14.49 4.70 2.88
N VAL A 68 -13.43 4.00 3.28
CA VAL A 68 -12.15 3.97 2.57
C VAL A 68 -12.29 3.26 1.23
N LEU A 69 -12.96 2.11 1.18
CA LEU A 69 -13.25 1.41 -0.07
C LEU A 69 -14.03 2.29 -1.05
N ALA A 70 -15.07 2.98 -0.59
CA ALA A 70 -15.85 3.89 -1.41
C ALA A 70 -15.01 5.06 -1.97
N SER A 71 -13.96 5.47 -1.27
CA SER A 71 -13.05 6.55 -1.71
C SER A 71 -12.08 6.14 -2.82
N PHE A 72 -11.95 4.84 -3.11
CA PHE A 72 -11.06 4.28 -4.14
C PHE A 72 -11.80 3.96 -5.43
N SER A 73 -12.72 4.84 -5.83
CA SER A 73 -13.53 4.68 -7.06
C SER A 73 -12.67 4.54 -8.34
N ASP A 74 -11.51 5.19 -8.38
CA ASP A 74 -10.52 5.08 -9.45
C ASP A 74 -9.88 3.69 -9.52
N VAL A 75 -9.48 3.13 -8.37
CA VAL A 75 -8.98 1.75 -8.29
C VAL A 75 -10.05 0.77 -8.76
N LEU A 76 -11.30 0.93 -8.31
CA LEU A 76 -12.41 0.07 -8.73
C LEU A 76 -12.68 0.19 -10.24
N ALA A 77 -12.59 1.40 -10.81
CA ALA A 77 -12.70 1.61 -12.25
C ALA A 77 -11.59 0.87 -13.01
N ARG A 78 -10.32 1.03 -12.63
CA ARG A 78 -9.19 0.32 -13.26
C ARG A 78 -9.32 -1.21 -13.13
N MET A 79 -9.74 -1.69 -11.98
CA MET A 79 -9.99 -3.12 -11.76
C MET A 79 -11.13 -3.67 -12.64
N SER A 80 -12.14 -2.85 -12.93
CA SER A 80 -13.25 -3.24 -13.81
C SER A 80 -12.81 -3.42 -15.27
N GLU A 81 -11.80 -2.67 -15.73
CA GLU A 81 -11.27 -2.77 -17.09
C GLU A 81 -10.50 -4.08 -17.33
N VAL A 82 -9.93 -4.66 -16.28
CA VAL A 82 -9.19 -5.93 -16.34
C VAL A 82 -10.03 -7.13 -15.85
N ALA A 83 -11.31 -6.90 -15.56
CA ALA A 83 -12.22 -7.94 -15.08
C ALA A 83 -12.38 -9.05 -16.13
N GLY A 84 -12.22 -10.31 -15.68
CA GLY A 84 -12.28 -11.49 -16.55
C GLY A 84 -10.93 -11.94 -17.11
N ALA A 85 -9.86 -11.16 -16.90
CA ALA A 85 -8.48 -11.60 -17.14
C ALA A 85 -7.78 -12.00 -15.83
N PRO A 86 -6.77 -12.90 -15.87
CA PRO A 86 -5.93 -13.16 -14.71
C PRO A 86 -5.25 -11.87 -14.23
N CYS A 87 -5.53 -11.46 -13.00
CA CYS A 87 -4.86 -10.33 -12.35
C CYS A 87 -3.83 -10.89 -11.36
N SER A 88 -2.54 -10.64 -11.60
CA SER A 88 -1.46 -11.03 -10.69
C SER A 88 -1.26 -9.98 -9.57
N PRO A 89 -0.55 -10.31 -8.47
CA PRO A 89 -0.17 -9.33 -7.46
C PRO A 89 0.56 -8.12 -8.03
N ASP A 90 1.52 -8.35 -8.94
CA ASP A 90 2.29 -7.28 -9.57
C ASP A 90 1.42 -6.38 -10.45
N ALA A 91 0.43 -6.96 -11.16
CA ALA A 91 -0.53 -6.20 -11.94
C ALA A 91 -1.37 -5.28 -11.04
N LEU A 92 -1.83 -5.77 -9.88
CA LEU A 92 -2.52 -4.90 -8.92
C LEU A 92 -1.60 -3.80 -8.37
N CYS A 93 -0.35 -4.12 -8.03
CA CYS A 93 0.62 -3.10 -7.58
C CYS A 93 0.76 -1.99 -8.63
N GLN A 94 0.85 -2.34 -9.91
CA GLN A 94 0.90 -1.34 -10.99
C GLN A 94 -0.38 -0.51 -11.08
N ILE A 95 -1.56 -1.14 -10.99
CA ILE A 95 -2.83 -0.41 -10.95
C ILE A 95 -2.87 0.59 -9.79
N LEU A 96 -2.40 0.20 -8.61
CA LEU A 96 -2.35 1.07 -7.43
C LEU A 96 -1.40 2.25 -7.65
N LEU A 97 -0.22 2.03 -8.24
CA LEU A 97 0.71 3.10 -8.62
C LEU A 97 0.06 4.07 -9.62
N ASP A 98 -0.61 3.55 -10.64
CA ASP A 98 -1.32 4.36 -11.64
C ASP A 98 -2.46 5.19 -11.01
N CYS A 99 -3.05 4.70 -9.90
CA CYS A 99 -4.06 5.41 -9.10
C CYS A 99 -3.46 6.34 -8.01
N GLY A 100 -2.15 6.59 -8.06
CA GLY A 100 -1.45 7.51 -7.18
C GLY A 100 -1.17 6.97 -5.78
N PHE A 101 -1.20 5.65 -5.57
CA PHE A 101 -0.69 5.06 -4.34
C PHE A 101 0.85 5.04 -4.36
N VAL A 102 1.44 5.07 -3.17
CA VAL A 102 2.89 4.91 -2.98
C VAL A 102 3.19 3.54 -2.36
N ASN A 103 4.24 2.87 -2.85
CA ASN A 103 4.73 1.65 -2.23
C ASN A 103 5.42 1.96 -0.90
N ARG A 104 4.91 1.42 0.20
CA ARG A 104 5.45 1.65 1.54
C ARG A 104 6.87 1.11 1.72
N ALA A 105 7.24 0.04 1.02
CA ALA A 105 8.59 -0.52 1.11
C ALA A 105 9.66 0.46 0.58
N GLU A 106 9.32 1.28 -0.40
CA GLU A 106 10.22 2.26 -1.00
C GLU A 106 10.42 3.52 -0.13
N ARG A 107 9.52 3.77 0.83
CA ARG A 107 9.63 4.88 1.81
C ARG A 107 10.88 4.74 2.68
N GLY A 108 11.22 3.52 3.09
CA GLY A 108 12.38 3.27 3.95
C GLY A 108 13.71 3.65 3.30
N LEU A 109 13.79 3.65 1.96
CA LEU A 109 14.97 4.10 1.23
C LEU A 109 15.02 5.62 1.08
N ALA A 110 13.88 6.28 0.78
CA ALA A 110 13.86 7.73 0.57
C ALA A 110 14.14 8.53 1.86
N ASP A 111 13.54 8.12 2.98
CA ASP A 111 13.77 8.79 4.28
C ASP A 111 15.22 8.56 4.79
N GLY A 112 15.83 7.42 4.45
CA GLY A 112 17.22 7.11 4.80
C GLY A 112 18.26 7.91 4.01
N ILE A 113 17.95 8.29 2.76
CA ILE A 113 18.80 9.15 1.92
C ILE A 113 18.75 10.60 2.41
N GLN A 114 17.62 11.05 2.95
CA GLN A 114 17.47 12.43 3.42
C GLN A 114 18.14 12.69 4.78
N LEU A 115 18.21 11.66 5.64
CA LEU A 115 18.95 11.70 6.92
C LEU A 115 20.48 11.63 6.76
N SER A 116 20.98 11.06 5.65
CA SER A 116 22.43 10.89 5.41
C SER A 116 23.10 12.08 4.70
N LEU A 117 22.34 13.11 4.31
CA LEU A 117 22.87 14.32 3.67
C LEU A 117 23.09 15.50 4.65
N GLN A 118 22.93 15.29 5.97
CA GLN A 118 22.91 16.37 6.95
C GLN A 118 24.00 16.33 8.05
N GLU A 119 25.14 15.68 7.80
CA GLU A 119 26.37 15.76 8.62
C GLU A 119 27.55 16.08 7.66
N ASP A 120 28.41 17.11 7.76
CA ASP A 120 28.84 18.02 8.85
C ASP A 120 29.16 19.44 8.30
N PRO A 121 29.00 20.53 9.08
CA PRO A 121 29.76 21.75 8.85
C PRO A 121 31.17 21.59 9.42
N VAL A 122 32.17 21.56 8.53
CA VAL A 122 33.60 21.66 8.85
C VAL A 122 33.86 22.93 9.66
N GLN A 123 34.09 22.80 10.97
CA GLN A 123 34.73 23.86 11.74
C GLN A 123 36.25 23.63 11.78
N GLY A 124 36.93 24.32 10.87
CA GLY A 124 38.34 24.62 11.00
C GLY A 124 38.58 25.84 11.90
N LYS A 125 39.55 25.72 12.80
CA LYS A 125 40.57 26.71 13.23
C LYS A 125 41.29 26.11 14.46
N ALA A 126 42.57 25.74 14.41
CA ALA A 126 43.76 26.58 14.24
C ALA A 126 43.85 27.71 15.28
N ALA A 127 44.46 27.43 16.44
CA ALA A 127 45.73 28.02 16.90
C ALA A 127 46.09 27.45 18.29
#